data_AF-A0ABC8SU20-F1
#
_entry.id   AF-A0ABC8SU20-F1
#
_cell.length_a   1.000
_cell.length_b   1.000
_cell.length_c   1.000
_cell.angle_alpha   90.00
_cell.angle_beta   90.00
_cell.angle_gamma   90.00
#
_symmetry.space_group_name_H-M   'P 1'
#
loop_
_entity.id
_entity.type
_entity.pdbx_description
1 polymer ?
#
loop_
_entity_poly.entity_id
_entity_poly.type
_entity_poly.pdbx_seq_one_letter_code
_entity_poly.pdbx_strand_id
1 'polypeptide(L)'
;MKMDLLMRKKPEEQGERKMSSWVVEVDDKLEMMGNASSSSSPKKQSIYRVPTFIADPNKKVYSPHAVSFGPYHHDEVRLKPMESHKERSLLHFLQRTKVPLKTIFDSFAQVEQELKDSYDSLDSKWQTDNEGFLKLMIVDGCFMLKIFQAVTKTPADYDADDLIFGNHGKLYIMPFIKRAC
;
A
#
# COMPACT_ATOMS: atom_id res chain seq x y z
N MET A 1 42.27 -39.68 -73.44
CA MET A 1 40.80 -39.52 -73.38
C MET A 1 40.39 -39.58 -71.91
N LYS A 2 40.08 -38.42 -71.29
CA LYS A 2 38.75 -38.02 -70.75
C LYS A 2 38.23 -38.96 -69.65
N MET A 3 37.73 -38.53 -68.48
CA MET A 3 37.59 -37.22 -67.82
C MET A 3 37.04 -37.47 -66.39
N ASP A 4 37.16 -36.46 -65.53
CA ASP A 4 36.76 -36.34 -64.11
C ASP A 4 35.37 -36.90 -63.69
N LEU A 5 35.22 -37.30 -62.41
CA LEU A 5 34.34 -36.58 -61.47
C LEU A 5 34.52 -37.01 -59.98
N LEU A 6 35.14 -36.11 -59.24
CA LEU A 6 34.93 -35.72 -57.84
C LEU A 6 33.64 -36.22 -57.15
N MET A 7 33.77 -36.78 -55.94
CA MET A 7 32.88 -36.38 -54.83
C MET A 7 33.65 -36.24 -53.51
N ARG A 8 33.53 -35.04 -52.96
CA ARG A 8 34.20 -34.47 -51.80
C ARG A 8 33.76 -35.12 -50.49
N LYS A 9 34.70 -35.23 -49.55
CA LYS A 9 34.45 -35.22 -48.10
C LYS A 9 33.56 -34.02 -47.74
N LYS A 10 32.56 -34.23 -46.88
CA LYS A 10 32.04 -33.16 -46.00
C LYS A 10 32.52 -33.44 -44.58
N PRO A 11 33.13 -32.46 -43.89
CA PRO A 11 33.29 -32.51 -42.44
C PRO A 11 31.96 -32.11 -41.79
N GLU A 12 31.42 -32.93 -40.89
CA GLU A 12 30.34 -32.48 -40.03
C GLU A 12 30.93 -31.59 -38.94
N GLU A 13 30.68 -30.29 -39.10
CA GLU A 13 30.87 -29.25 -38.10
C GLU A 13 30.09 -29.63 -36.83
N GLN A 14 30.83 -29.83 -35.72
CA GLN A 14 30.24 -29.74 -34.39
C GLN A 14 29.90 -28.26 -34.15
N GLY A 15 28.72 -27.86 -34.63
CA GLY A 15 28.16 -26.55 -34.32
C GLY A 15 27.79 -26.49 -32.85
N GLU A 16 28.50 -25.67 -32.08
CA GLU A 16 28.08 -25.24 -30.75
C GLU A 16 26.64 -24.75 -30.85
N ARG A 17 25.70 -25.46 -30.22
CA ARG A 17 24.29 -25.06 -30.17
C ARG A 17 24.22 -23.75 -29.40
N LYS A 18 24.00 -22.65 -30.13
CA LYS A 18 23.76 -21.33 -29.57
C LYS A 18 22.66 -21.43 -28.52
N MET A 19 23.03 -21.14 -27.27
CA MET A 19 22.11 -21.19 -26.13
C MET A 19 20.93 -20.25 -26.40
N SER A 20 19.72 -20.68 -26.04
CA SER A 20 18.54 -19.83 -26.24
C SER A 20 18.67 -18.56 -25.41
N SER A 21 18.23 -17.42 -25.96
CA SER A 21 18.26 -16.14 -25.26
C SER A 21 17.55 -16.19 -23.90
N TRP A 22 16.52 -17.02 -23.78
CA TRP A 22 15.79 -17.22 -22.53
C TRP A 22 16.60 -17.97 -21.48
N VAL A 23 17.37 -18.98 -21.88
CA VAL A 23 18.22 -19.75 -20.96
C VAL A 23 19.31 -18.86 -20.36
N VAL A 24 19.95 -18.03 -21.19
CA VAL A 24 20.95 -17.06 -20.71
C VAL A 24 20.32 -16.06 -19.74
N GLU A 25 19.14 -15.53 -20.06
CA GLU A 25 18.42 -14.61 -19.18
C GLU A 25 18.03 -15.24 -17.83
N VAL A 26 17.66 -16.52 -17.83
CA VAL A 26 17.29 -17.25 -16.60
C VAL A 26 18.53 -17.57 -15.76
N ASP A 27 19.63 -17.99 -16.38
CA ASP A 27 20.89 -18.26 -15.68
C ASP A 27 21.45 -16.98 -15.06
N ASP A 28 21.44 -15.86 -15.79
CA ASP A 28 21.85 -14.54 -15.27
C ASP A 28 21.03 -14.14 -14.05
N LYS A 29 19.70 -14.37 -14.08
CA LYS A 29 18.81 -14.11 -12.93
C LYS A 29 19.10 -15.03 -11.74
N LEU A 30 19.48 -16.28 -12.00
CA LEU A 30 19.81 -17.26 -10.96
C LEU A 30 21.12 -16.87 -10.25
N GLU A 31 22.13 -16.43 -11.00
CA GLU A 31 23.39 -15.94 -10.45
C GLU A 31 23.22 -14.64 -9.66
N MET A 32 22.40 -13.71 -10.16
CA MET A 32 22.04 -12.46 -9.45
C MET A 32 21.35 -12.74 -8.11
N MET A 33 20.53 -13.80 -8.03
CA MET A 33 19.85 -14.22 -6.80
C MET A 33 20.83 -14.88 -5.81
N GLY A 34 21.83 -15.63 -6.30
CA GLY A 34 22.87 -16.25 -5.48
C GLY A 34 23.90 -15.26 -4.90
N ASN A 35 24.17 -14.16 -5.62
CA ASN A 35 25.13 -13.13 -5.20
C ASN A 35 24.52 -12.00 -4.36
N ALA A 36 23.20 -11.99 -4.19
CA ALA A 36 22.55 -11.15 -3.20
C ALA A 36 22.84 -11.69 -1.79
N SER A 37 24.05 -11.42 -1.27
CA SER A 37 24.33 -11.50 0.16
C SER A 37 23.18 -10.86 0.92
N SER A 38 22.55 -11.64 1.80
CA SER A 38 21.32 -11.38 2.54
C SER A 38 21.33 -10.10 3.38
N SER A 39 21.31 -8.93 2.75
CA SER A 39 21.08 -7.64 3.37
C SER A 39 19.79 -6.96 2.89
N SER A 40 19.07 -7.55 1.94
CA SER A 40 17.64 -7.24 1.80
C SER A 40 16.90 -7.95 2.93
N SER A 41 16.83 -7.26 4.09
CA SER A 41 15.77 -7.58 5.03
C SER A 41 14.46 -7.68 4.23
N PRO A 42 13.68 -8.77 4.36
CA PRO A 42 12.46 -8.93 3.59
C PRO A 42 11.65 -7.65 3.78
N LYS A 43 11.31 -6.97 2.67
CA LYS A 43 10.43 -5.80 2.71
C LYS A 43 9.23 -6.23 3.55
N LYS A 44 9.05 -5.63 4.72
CA LYS A 44 8.00 -6.01 5.67
C LYS A 44 6.68 -5.42 5.20
N GLN A 45 6.25 -5.85 4.02
CA GLN A 45 4.92 -5.59 3.50
C GLN A 45 3.92 -6.17 4.50
N SER A 46 3.00 -5.33 4.96
CA SER A 46 1.98 -5.66 5.94
C SER A 46 0.60 -5.17 5.54
N ILE A 47 0.51 -4.37 4.47
CA ILE A 47 -0.74 -3.87 3.90
C ILE A 47 -0.82 -4.35 2.46
N TYR A 48 -1.79 -5.24 2.21
CA TYR A 48 -1.94 -5.91 0.93
C TYR A 48 -3.22 -5.48 0.23
N ARG A 49 -3.14 -5.31 -1.09
CA ARG A 49 -4.33 -5.12 -1.92
C ARG A 49 -4.93 -6.48 -2.20
N VAL A 50 -6.23 -6.62 -1.95
CA VAL A 50 -6.94 -7.88 -2.26
C VAL A 50 -6.88 -8.12 -3.78
N PRO A 51 -6.35 -9.27 -4.24
CA PRO A 51 -6.31 -9.59 -5.65
C PRO A 51 -7.70 -9.55 -6.29
N THR A 52 -7.80 -9.01 -7.50
CA THR A 52 -9.08 -8.79 -8.19
C THR A 52 -9.90 -10.06 -8.37
N PHE A 53 -9.26 -11.19 -8.68
CA PHE A 53 -9.97 -12.48 -8.81
C PHE A 53 -10.64 -12.95 -7.51
N ILE A 54 -10.18 -12.51 -6.35
CA ILE A 54 -10.80 -12.76 -5.04
C ILE A 54 -11.88 -11.71 -4.76
N ALA A 55 -11.62 -10.46 -5.12
CA ALA A 55 -12.50 -9.33 -4.81
C ALA A 55 -13.74 -9.26 -5.71
N ASP A 56 -13.61 -9.50 -7.01
CA ASP A 56 -14.65 -9.29 -8.01
C ASP A 56 -15.96 -10.07 -7.74
N PRO A 57 -15.92 -11.35 -7.34
CA PRO A 57 -17.14 -12.10 -7.02
C PRO A 57 -17.97 -11.48 -5.90
N ASN A 58 -17.34 -10.74 -4.97
CA ASN A 58 -18.04 -10.11 -3.85
C ASN A 58 -17.41 -8.78 -3.43
N LYS A 59 -17.32 -7.84 -4.38
CA LYS A 59 -16.57 -6.57 -4.23
C LYS A 59 -16.95 -5.77 -2.98
N LYS A 60 -18.22 -5.85 -2.55
CA LYS A 60 -18.73 -5.15 -1.36
C LYS A 60 -18.08 -5.60 -0.04
N VAL A 61 -17.57 -6.82 0.03
CA VAL A 61 -16.93 -7.37 1.25
C VAL A 61 -15.50 -6.85 1.39
N TYR A 62 -14.83 -6.60 0.27
CA TYR A 62 -13.43 -6.15 0.20
C TYR A 62 -13.28 -4.65 -0.08
N SER A 63 -14.37 -3.90 0.00
CA SER A 63 -14.36 -2.45 -0.20
C SER A 63 -14.83 -1.77 1.09
N PRO A 64 -14.13 -0.72 1.55
CA PRO A 64 -14.51 0.00 2.76
C PRO A 64 -15.92 0.55 2.65
N HIS A 65 -16.73 0.48 3.71
CA HIS A 65 -18.14 0.89 3.62
C HIS A 65 -18.35 2.39 3.79
N ALA A 66 -17.69 2.99 4.79
CA ALA A 66 -17.94 4.37 5.21
C ALA A 66 -16.68 5.25 5.21
N VAL A 67 -15.50 4.66 5.39
CA VAL A 67 -14.23 5.38 5.52
C VAL A 67 -13.10 4.55 4.92
N SER A 68 -12.20 5.20 4.18
CA SER A 68 -10.93 4.61 3.74
C SER A 68 -9.84 4.90 4.77
N PHE A 69 -8.91 3.98 4.96
CA PHE A 69 -7.64 4.27 5.63
C PHE A 69 -6.48 4.01 4.68
N GLY A 70 -5.58 4.98 4.59
CA GLY A 70 -4.47 4.96 3.67
C GLY A 70 -4.87 5.18 2.20
N PRO A 71 -3.92 4.92 1.30
CA PRO A 71 -3.96 5.36 -0.10
C PRO A 71 -4.92 4.58 -1.00
N TYR A 72 -5.21 3.30 -0.71
CA TYR A 72 -5.87 2.39 -1.65
C TYR A 72 -7.29 2.79 -2.05
N HIS A 73 -8.06 3.38 -1.13
CA HIS A 73 -9.44 3.80 -1.38
C HIS A 73 -9.65 5.31 -1.17
N HIS A 74 -8.57 6.09 -1.05
CA HIS A 74 -8.65 7.51 -0.72
C HIS A 74 -9.44 8.33 -1.74
N ASP A 75 -9.22 8.09 -3.03
CA ASP A 75 -9.82 8.89 -4.11
C ASP A 75 -11.27 8.45 -4.47
N GLU A 76 -11.84 7.46 -3.77
CA GLU A 76 -13.21 6.99 -4.02
C GLU A 76 -14.25 8.03 -3.59
N VAL A 77 -15.02 8.54 -4.57
CA VAL A 77 -16.03 9.60 -4.37
C VAL A 77 -17.01 9.29 -3.25
N ARG A 78 -17.41 8.03 -3.09
CA ARG A 78 -18.36 7.58 -2.05
C ARG A 78 -17.81 7.67 -0.62
N LEU A 79 -16.49 7.75 -0.44
CA LEU A 79 -15.82 7.80 0.86
C LEU A 79 -15.40 9.23 1.24
N LYS A 80 -15.32 10.15 0.28
CA LYS A 80 -14.97 11.56 0.48
C LYS A 80 -15.73 12.28 1.61
N PRO A 81 -17.04 12.02 1.86
CA PRO A 81 -17.74 12.68 2.96
C PRO A 81 -17.04 12.50 4.32
N MET A 82 -16.37 11.36 4.54
CA MET A 82 -15.70 11.09 5.82
C MET A 82 -14.40 11.87 6.01
N GLU A 83 -13.73 12.32 4.93
CA GLU A 83 -12.45 13.04 5.03
C GLU A 83 -12.57 14.31 5.90
N SER A 84 -13.70 15.02 5.82
CA SER A 84 -13.99 16.19 6.66
C SER A 84 -14.01 15.87 8.17
N HIS A 85 -14.46 14.66 8.54
CA HIS A 85 -14.49 14.21 9.94
C HIS A 85 -13.10 13.75 10.41
N LYS A 86 -12.26 13.26 9.50
CA LYS A 86 -10.86 12.96 9.80
C LYS A 86 -10.06 14.24 10.04
N GLU A 87 -10.23 15.24 9.19
CA GLU A 87 -9.60 16.56 9.38
C GLU A 87 -10.03 17.20 10.71
N ARG A 88 -11.33 17.13 11.04
CA ARG A 88 -11.83 17.56 12.36
C ARG A 88 -11.12 16.83 13.50
N SER A 89 -10.86 15.53 13.36
CA SER A 89 -10.20 14.73 14.39
C SER A 89 -8.74 15.13 14.58
N LEU A 90 -8.03 15.47 13.50
CA LEU A 90 -6.69 16.08 13.58
C LEU A 90 -6.74 17.41 14.34
N LEU A 91 -7.68 18.31 14.02
CA LEU A 91 -7.81 19.59 14.72
C LEU A 91 -8.07 19.41 16.22
N HIS A 92 -8.98 18.50 16.60
CA HIS A 92 -9.23 18.19 18.01
C HIS A 92 -7.99 17.58 18.70
N PHE A 93 -7.27 16.69 18.01
CA PHE A 93 -6.03 16.12 18.54
C PHE A 93 -5.00 17.20 18.86
N LEU A 94 -4.76 18.13 17.92
CA LEU A 94 -3.85 19.26 18.09
C LEU A 94 -4.31 20.20 19.21
N GLN A 95 -5.61 20.53 19.25
CA GLN A 95 -6.17 21.39 20.29
C GLN A 95 -6.04 20.79 21.69
N ARG A 96 -6.20 19.47 21.84
CA ARG A 96 -6.13 18.76 23.12
C ARG A 96 -4.69 18.56 23.60
N THR A 97 -3.81 18.12 22.70
CA THR A 97 -2.42 17.78 23.06
C THR A 97 -1.49 18.99 23.09
N LYS A 98 -1.87 20.09 22.41
CA LYS A 98 -1.03 21.28 22.18
C LYS A 98 0.29 20.97 21.47
N VAL A 99 0.42 19.79 20.85
CA VAL A 99 1.59 19.42 20.05
C VAL A 99 1.52 20.17 18.72
N PRO A 100 2.61 20.83 18.27
CA PRO A 100 2.65 21.44 16.96
C PRO A 100 2.51 20.41 15.84
N LEU A 101 1.74 20.71 14.80
CA LEU A 101 1.60 19.83 13.63
C LEU A 101 2.95 19.46 13.01
N LYS A 102 3.89 20.41 12.98
CA LYS A 102 5.26 20.20 12.49
C LYS A 102 5.95 19.05 13.23
N THR A 103 5.80 18.95 14.54
CA THR A 103 6.42 17.88 15.34
C THR A 103 5.88 16.51 14.94
N ILE A 104 4.58 16.41 14.67
CA ILE A 104 3.94 15.18 14.20
C ILE A 104 4.44 14.84 12.79
N PHE A 105 4.47 15.84 11.90
CA PHE A 105 4.96 15.68 10.54
C PHE A 105 6.42 15.20 10.50
N ASP A 106 7.31 15.86 11.24
CA ASP A 106 8.72 15.48 11.34
C ASP A 106 8.89 14.04 11.86
N SER A 107 8.02 13.60 12.78
CA SER A 107 8.03 12.23 13.31
C SER A 107 7.61 11.21 12.24
N PHE A 108 6.61 11.53 11.43
CA PHE A 108 6.18 10.68 10.32
C PHE A 108 7.19 10.66 9.16
N ALA A 109 7.86 11.79 8.90
CA ALA A 109 8.91 11.88 7.88
C ALA A 109 10.09 10.94 8.17
N GLN A 110 10.41 10.70 9.45
CA GLN A 110 11.47 9.74 9.84
C GLN A 110 11.15 8.29 9.46
N VAL A 111 9.87 7.94 9.34
CA VAL A 111 9.39 6.58 9.01
C VAL A 111 8.71 6.51 7.65
N GLU A 112 8.82 7.55 6.82
CA GLU A 112 8.11 7.66 5.54
C GLU A 112 8.36 6.45 4.64
N GLN A 113 9.63 6.07 4.45
CA GLN A 113 9.99 4.96 3.58
C GLN A 113 9.48 3.62 4.13
N GLU A 114 9.53 3.42 5.45
CA GLU A 114 8.98 2.22 6.09
C GLU A 114 7.46 2.14 5.91
N LEU A 115 6.75 3.27 6.02
CA LEU A 115 5.32 3.36 5.75
C LEU A 115 5.02 3.02 4.29
N LYS A 116 5.77 3.54 3.33
CA LYS A 116 5.61 3.21 1.90
C LYS A 116 5.89 1.74 1.62
N ASP A 117 6.96 1.20 2.19
CA ASP A 117 7.37 -0.20 2.02
C ASP A 117 6.44 -1.19 2.72
N SER A 118 5.58 -0.73 3.63
CA SER A 118 4.53 -1.55 4.25
C SER A 118 3.41 -1.93 3.26
N TYR A 119 3.25 -1.19 2.16
CA TYR A 119 2.27 -1.48 1.12
C TYR A 119 2.83 -2.42 0.05
N ASP A 120 2.05 -3.42 -0.35
CA ASP A 120 2.42 -4.35 -1.41
C ASP A 120 2.50 -3.70 -2.80
N SER A 121 1.58 -2.78 -3.09
CA SER A 121 1.50 -2.08 -4.36
C SER A 121 1.00 -0.64 -4.16
N LEU A 122 1.91 0.29 -3.88
CA LEU A 122 1.58 1.70 -3.70
C LEU A 122 1.56 2.44 -5.05
N ASP A 123 0.49 3.17 -5.35
CA ASP A 123 0.35 3.94 -6.59
C ASP A 123 1.47 4.98 -6.74
N SER A 124 1.90 5.24 -7.98
CA SER A 124 3.01 6.16 -8.28
C SER A 124 2.83 7.56 -7.71
N LYS A 125 1.58 8.06 -7.66
CA LYS A 125 1.21 9.33 -7.02
C LYS A 125 1.78 9.42 -5.60
N TRP A 126 1.57 8.39 -4.79
CA TRP A 126 2.00 8.37 -3.39
C TRP A 126 3.50 8.07 -3.22
N GLN A 127 4.14 7.52 -4.25
CA GLN A 127 5.60 7.40 -4.28
C GLN A 127 6.28 8.75 -4.53
N THR A 128 5.66 9.61 -5.34
CA THR A 128 6.22 10.93 -5.71
C THR A 128 5.77 12.08 -4.81
N ASP A 129 4.54 12.02 -4.29
CA ASP A 129 3.95 13.06 -3.43
C ASP A 129 4.12 12.69 -1.95
N ASN A 130 5.32 12.93 -1.44
CA ASN A 130 5.68 12.58 -0.07
C ASN A 130 4.84 13.37 0.95
N GLU A 131 4.67 14.68 0.72
CA GLU A 131 3.90 15.54 1.61
C GLU A 131 2.43 15.11 1.65
N GLY A 132 1.82 14.86 0.49
CA GLY A 132 0.45 14.37 0.40
C GLY A 132 0.27 13.00 1.06
N PHE A 133 1.23 12.08 0.86
CA PHE A 133 1.22 10.77 1.52
C PHE A 133 1.29 10.90 3.05
N LEU A 134 2.24 11.69 3.57
CA LEU A 134 2.36 11.90 5.02
C LEU A 134 1.13 12.60 5.61
N LYS A 135 0.58 13.60 4.91
CA LYS A 135 -0.67 14.26 5.30
C LYS A 135 -1.80 13.24 5.44
N LEU A 136 -1.96 12.35 4.44
CA LEU A 136 -2.96 11.29 4.47
C LEU A 136 -2.78 10.38 5.69
N MET A 137 -1.56 9.89 5.93
CA MET A 137 -1.26 9.00 7.05
C MET A 137 -1.50 9.66 8.42
N ILE A 138 -1.16 10.94 8.57
CA ILE A 138 -1.36 11.70 9.82
C ILE A 138 -2.86 11.92 10.10
N VAL A 139 -3.61 12.35 9.09
CA VAL A 139 -5.06 12.58 9.19
C VAL A 139 -5.78 11.29 9.56
N ASP A 140 -5.45 10.19 8.88
CA ASP A 140 -6.01 8.87 9.14
C ASP A 140 -5.63 8.33 10.52
N GLY A 141 -4.37 8.50 10.94
CA GLY A 141 -3.88 8.15 12.27
C GLY A 141 -4.64 8.86 13.38
N CYS A 142 -4.85 10.17 13.25
CA CYS A 142 -5.63 10.96 14.22
C CYS A 142 -7.09 10.49 14.29
N PHE A 143 -7.70 10.18 13.14
CA PHE A 143 -9.06 9.64 13.11
C PHE A 143 -9.15 8.25 13.77
N MET A 144 -8.18 7.36 13.53
CA MET A 144 -8.11 6.06 14.19
C MET A 144 -7.98 6.19 15.72
N LEU A 145 -7.09 7.05 16.21
CA LEU A 145 -6.97 7.34 17.65
C LEU A 145 -8.30 7.82 18.23
N LYS A 146 -9.05 8.62 17.49
CA LYS A 146 -10.37 9.10 17.90
C LYS A 146 -11.41 8.00 17.96
N ILE A 147 -11.44 7.09 16.98
CA ILE A 147 -12.29 5.89 16.99
C ILE A 147 -11.98 5.04 18.21
N PHE A 148 -10.70 4.78 18.51
CA PHE A 148 -10.32 4.00 19.68
C PHE A 148 -10.78 4.66 20.98
N GLN A 149 -10.61 5.98 21.11
CA GLN A 149 -11.10 6.74 22.26
C GLN A 149 -12.63 6.62 22.45
N ALA A 150 -13.39 6.64 21.34
CA ALA A 150 -14.84 6.53 21.37
C ALA A 150 -15.32 5.12 21.76
N VAL A 151 -14.55 4.07 21.44
CA VAL A 151 -14.86 2.67 21.80
C VAL A 151 -14.52 2.36 23.26
N THR A 152 -13.46 2.94 23.81
CA THR A 152 -13.00 2.66 25.19
C THR A 152 -13.75 3.41 26.30
N LYS A 153 -14.86 4.11 25.97
CA LYS A 153 -15.69 4.88 26.91
C LYS A 153 -14.95 5.95 27.73
N THR A 154 -13.76 6.37 27.32
CA THR A 154 -13.18 7.60 27.88
C THR A 154 -14.08 8.79 27.53
N PRO A 155 -14.29 9.78 28.41
CA PRO A 155 -15.12 10.95 28.10
C PRO A 155 -14.58 11.59 26.84
N ALA A 156 -15.33 11.46 25.74
CA ALA A 156 -14.99 12.10 24.48
C ALA A 156 -15.41 13.56 24.61
N ASP A 157 -14.53 14.49 24.28
CA ASP A 157 -14.78 15.94 24.26
C ASP A 157 -15.80 16.39 23.18
N TYR A 158 -16.74 15.52 22.80
CA TYR A 158 -17.70 15.75 21.73
C TYR A 158 -19.09 15.80 22.30
N ASP A 159 -19.91 16.65 21.69
CA ASP A 159 -21.33 16.74 21.97
C ASP A 159 -21.98 15.36 21.81
N ALA A 160 -22.96 15.08 22.67
CA ALA A 160 -23.78 13.87 22.56
C ALA A 160 -24.44 13.77 21.16
N ASP A 161 -24.65 14.92 20.51
CA ASP A 161 -25.25 15.06 19.19
C ASP A 161 -24.25 15.01 18.01
N ASP A 162 -22.94 14.79 18.24
CA ASP A 162 -22.00 14.62 17.13
C ASP A 162 -22.36 13.40 16.26
N LEU A 163 -22.45 13.62 14.96
CA LEU A 163 -22.97 12.63 14.00
C LEU A 163 -22.07 11.39 13.86
N ILE A 164 -20.78 11.47 14.22
CA ILE A 164 -19.81 10.37 14.09
C ILE A 164 -19.42 9.78 15.44
N PHE A 165 -19.13 10.63 16.42
CA PHE A 165 -18.61 10.21 17.73
C PHE A 165 -19.62 10.39 18.88
N GLY A 166 -20.75 11.05 18.63
CA GLY A 166 -21.86 11.15 19.57
C GLY A 166 -22.65 9.85 19.70
N ASN A 167 -23.74 9.88 20.46
CA ASN A 167 -24.53 8.68 20.75
C ASN A 167 -25.11 8.05 19.49
N HIS A 168 -25.57 8.89 18.56
CA HIS A 168 -26.09 8.46 17.27
C HIS A 168 -25.00 7.82 16.40
N GLY A 169 -23.84 8.48 16.25
CA GLY A 169 -22.72 7.95 15.46
C GLY A 169 -22.18 6.62 16.00
N LYS A 170 -22.11 6.46 17.34
CA LYS A 170 -21.72 5.20 17.99
C LYS A 170 -22.65 4.04 17.66
N LEU A 171 -23.95 4.29 17.51
CA LEU A 171 -24.94 3.26 17.20
C LEU A 171 -24.99 2.94 15.69
N TYR A 172 -24.97 3.96 14.84
CA TYR A 172 -25.29 3.80 13.42
C TYR A 172 -24.11 3.88 12.46
N ILE A 173 -22.99 4.52 12.84
CA ILE A 173 -21.85 4.74 11.95
C ILE A 173 -20.67 3.83 12.30
N MET A 174 -20.39 3.62 13.59
CA MET A 174 -19.29 2.77 14.06
C MET A 174 -19.31 1.33 13.48
N PRO A 175 -20.46 0.64 13.30
CA PRO A 175 -20.48 -0.68 12.67
C PRO A 175 -19.94 -0.69 11.23
N PHE A 176 -20.02 0.44 10.51
CA PHE A 176 -19.51 0.57 9.14
C PHE A 176 -18.05 1.02 9.10
N ILE A 177 -17.59 1.77 10.11
CA ILE A 177 -16.18 2.12 10.30
C ILE A 177 -15.34 0.87 10.64
N LYS A 178 -15.90 -0.11 11.35
CA LYS A 178 -15.21 -1.39 11.64
C LYS A 178 -14.90 -2.25 10.40
N ARG A 179 -15.45 -1.91 9.23
CA ARG A 179 -15.24 -2.58 7.94
C ARG A 179 -14.52 -1.64 6.96
N ALA A 180 -13.46 -0.99 7.43
CA ALA A 180 -12.73 0.06 6.71
C ALA A 180 -11.39 -0.39 6.09
N CYS A 181 -11.05 -1.67 6.22
CA CYS A 181 -9.96 -2.31 5.50
C CYS A 181 -10.53 -3.43 4.63
#